data_AF-A0A1A8NT69-F1
#
_entry.id   AF-A0A1A8NT69-F1
#
_cell.length_a   1.000
_cell.length_b   1.000
_cell.length_c   1.000
_cell.angle_alpha   90.00
_cell.angle_beta   90.00
_cell.angle_gamma   90.00
#
_symmetry.space_group_name_H-M   'P 1'
#
loop_
_entity.id
_entity.type
_entity.pdbx_description
1 polymer ?
#
loop_
_entity_poly.entity_id
_entity_poly.type
_entity_poly.pdbx_seq_one_letter_code
_entity_poly.pdbx_strand_id
1 'polypeptide(L)'
;VVLPAGDPFGCGTDSDYSRNSSYPPWIALVKRGNCTFSEKINAAKDHGAAAVVVYNMDGSGNDTTHMAHPEAEGIVAIMIGNFKGMEIVKMV
;
A
#
# COMPACT_ATOMS: atom_id res chain seq x y z
N VAL A 1 -9.23 -2.39 -5.07
CA VAL A 1 -8.06 -1.72 -4.44
C VAL A 1 -8.62 -0.75 -3.42
N VAL A 2 -8.01 -0.60 -2.24
CA VAL A 2 -8.52 0.25 -1.16
C VAL A 2 -7.37 1.09 -0.59
N LEU A 3 -7.65 2.36 -0.28
CA LEU A 3 -6.72 3.29 0.38
C LEU A 3 -6.92 3.24 1.90
N PRO A 4 -5.88 3.52 2.70
CA PRO A 4 -6.07 3.84 4.11
C PRO A 4 -6.94 5.10 4.24
N ALA A 5 -7.83 5.11 5.22
CA ALA A 5 -8.59 6.27 5.65
C ALA A 5 -7.64 7.25 6.35
N GLY A 6 -7.54 8.47 5.82
CA GLY A 6 -6.63 9.49 6.33
C GLY A 6 -5.25 9.42 5.70
N ASP A 7 -4.25 8.88 6.40
CA ASP A 7 -2.86 8.90 5.97
C ASP A 7 -2.58 7.87 4.85
N PRO A 8 -2.18 8.30 3.63
CA PRO A 8 -1.93 7.38 2.53
C PRO A 8 -0.71 6.48 2.74
N PHE A 9 0.14 6.72 3.75
CA PHE A 9 1.34 5.90 3.95
C PHE A 9 1.04 4.50 4.48
N GLY A 10 -0.13 4.24 5.08
CA GLY A 10 -0.52 2.90 5.55
C GLY A 10 0.44 2.32 6.58
N CYS A 11 0.88 3.15 7.52
CA CYS A 11 1.79 2.77 8.59
C CYS A 11 1.02 2.38 9.86
N GLY A 12 1.52 1.38 10.58
CA GLY A 12 1.00 0.99 11.91
C GLY A 12 -0.33 0.22 11.89
N THR A 13 -0.74 -0.20 13.09
CA THR A 13 -1.98 -0.97 13.32
C THR A 13 -3.24 -0.13 13.22
N ASP A 14 -3.12 1.19 13.34
CA ASP A 14 -4.25 2.13 13.30
C ASP A 14 -4.62 2.55 11.86
N SER A 15 -4.00 1.92 10.86
CA SER A 15 -4.34 2.15 9.46
C SER A 15 -5.72 1.57 9.15
N ASP A 16 -6.77 2.38 9.32
CA ASP A 16 -8.12 1.99 8.98
C ASP A 16 -8.28 1.92 7.45
N TYR A 17 -8.64 0.77 6.90
CA TYR A 17 -9.00 0.64 5.49
C TYR A 17 -10.52 0.58 5.44
N SER A 18 -11.16 1.63 4.89
CA SER A 18 -12.62 1.81 4.81
C SER A 18 -13.30 0.79 3.87
N ARG A 19 -13.20 -0.47 4.24
CA ARG A 19 -13.51 -1.62 3.42
C ARG A 19 -14.84 -2.24 3.83
N ASN A 20 -15.66 -2.57 2.85
CA ASN A 20 -16.77 -3.50 3.05
C ASN A 20 -16.21 -4.92 3.18
N SER A 21 -16.28 -5.50 4.39
CA SER A 21 -15.79 -6.85 4.71
C SER A 21 -16.47 -7.97 3.90
N SER A 22 -17.58 -7.67 3.22
CA SER A 22 -18.35 -8.62 2.42
C SER A 22 -17.67 -9.04 1.10
N TYR A 23 -16.59 -8.35 0.67
CA TYR A 23 -15.93 -8.62 -0.62
C TYR A 23 -14.41 -8.86 -0.51
N PRO A 24 -13.97 -10.07 -0.11
CA PRO A 24 -12.62 -10.56 -0.32
C PRO A 24 -12.44 -11.30 -1.65
N PRO A 25 -11.22 -11.29 -2.24
CA PRO A 25 -10.00 -10.61 -1.80
C PRO A 25 -9.90 -9.13 -2.23
N TRP A 26 -9.01 -8.37 -1.59
CA TRP A 26 -8.74 -6.95 -1.89
C TRP A 26 -7.23 -6.66 -1.85
N ILE A 27 -6.85 -5.50 -2.39
CA ILE A 27 -5.46 -5.05 -2.50
C ILE A 27 -5.35 -3.68 -1.83
N ALA A 28 -4.40 -3.52 -0.92
CA ALA A 28 -4.08 -2.24 -0.32
C ALA A 28 -3.24 -1.39 -1.28
N LEU A 29 -3.56 -0.10 -1.38
CA LEU A 29 -2.77 0.88 -2.11
C LEU A 29 -2.22 1.92 -1.13
N VAL A 30 -0.90 2.01 -1.03
CA VAL A 30 -0.24 2.88 -0.06
C VAL A 30 0.89 3.68 -0.71
N LYS A 31 1.14 4.87 -0.19
CA LYS A 31 2.22 5.75 -0.65
C LYS A 31 3.53 5.37 0.02
N ARG A 32 4.64 5.45 -0.72
CA ARG A 32 5.99 5.38 -0.16
C ARG A 32 6.26 6.59 0.73
N GLY A 33 6.84 6.35 1.89
CA GLY A 33 7.22 7.36 2.88
C GLY A 33 6.82 6.96 4.30
N ASN A 34 7.25 7.76 5.27
CA ASN A 34 6.93 7.68 6.71
C ASN A 34 7.42 6.43 7.47
N CYS A 35 7.22 5.24 6.93
CA CYS A 35 7.63 3.96 7.51
C CYS A 35 8.28 3.04 6.45
N THR A 36 8.86 1.93 6.90
CA THR A 36 9.53 0.93 6.05
C THR A 36 8.56 0.19 5.15
N PHE A 37 9.08 -0.49 4.11
CA PHE A 37 8.26 -1.37 3.30
C PHE A 37 7.70 -2.54 4.09
N SER A 38 8.48 -3.11 5.02
CA SER A 38 8.02 -4.19 5.90
C SER A 38 6.80 -3.77 6.72
N GLU A 39 6.84 -2.59 7.34
CA GLU A 39 5.73 -2.07 8.16
C GLU A 39 4.46 -1.90 7.33
N LYS A 40 4.56 -1.35 6.12
CA LYS A 40 3.41 -1.19 5.21
C LYS A 40 2.78 -2.52 4.82
N ILE A 41 3.64 -3.49 4.48
CA ILE A 41 3.19 -4.82 4.04
C ILE A 41 2.52 -5.56 5.19
N ASN A 42 3.13 -5.54 6.38
CA ASN A 42 2.55 -6.17 7.57
C ASN A 42 1.23 -5.49 7.98
N ALA A 43 1.18 -4.15 8.01
CA ALA A 43 -0.05 -3.43 8.32
C ALA A 43 -1.21 -3.83 7.39
N ALA A 44 -0.99 -3.85 6.06
CA ALA A 44 -2.02 -4.27 5.12
C ALA A 44 -2.40 -5.76 5.29
N LYS A 45 -1.41 -6.64 5.53
CA LYS A 45 -1.63 -8.07 5.80
C LYS A 45 -2.50 -8.28 7.02
N ASP A 46 -2.23 -7.56 8.10
CA ASP A 46 -2.96 -7.66 9.36
C ASP A 46 -4.42 -7.19 9.23
N HIS A 47 -4.69 -6.30 8.25
CA HIS A 47 -6.04 -5.89 7.83
C HIS A 47 -6.67 -6.84 6.78
N GLY A 48 -6.03 -7.98 6.50
CA GLY A 48 -6.53 -9.02 5.62
C GLY A 48 -6.43 -8.69 4.13
N ALA A 49 -5.50 -7.80 3.73
CA ALA A 49 -5.19 -7.58 2.31
C ALA A 49 -4.57 -8.84 1.70
N ALA A 50 -4.94 -9.15 0.45
CA ALA A 50 -4.33 -10.26 -0.30
C ALA A 50 -3.00 -9.83 -0.95
N ALA A 51 -2.81 -8.53 -1.16
CA ALA A 51 -1.61 -7.94 -1.73
C ALA A 51 -1.50 -6.44 -1.36
N VAL A 52 -0.31 -5.89 -1.52
CA VAL A 52 -0.02 -4.45 -1.37
C VAL A 52 0.62 -3.89 -2.63
N VAL A 53 0.10 -2.75 -3.06
CA VAL A 53 0.70 -1.90 -4.08
C VAL A 53 1.27 -0.67 -3.38
N VAL A 54 2.59 -0.51 -3.42
CA VAL A 54 3.26 0.69 -2.93
C VAL A 54 3.52 1.61 -4.12
N TYR A 55 2.91 2.79 -4.16
CA TYR A 55 3.26 3.78 -5.18
C TYR A 55 4.33 4.74 -4.67
N ASN A 56 5.23 5.12 -5.56
CA ASN A 56 6.43 5.87 -5.20
C ASN A 56 6.11 7.32 -4.76
N MET A 57 7.08 7.98 -4.14
CA MET A 57 6.94 9.34 -3.58
C MET A 57 6.78 10.41 -4.66
N ASP A 58 6.31 11.60 -4.28
CA ASP A 58 6.10 12.69 -5.22
C ASP A 58 7.41 13.08 -5.92
N GLY A 59 7.30 13.47 -7.20
CA GLY A 59 8.46 13.83 -8.02
C GLY A 59 9.22 12.64 -8.62
N SER A 60 8.89 11.39 -8.26
CA SER A 60 9.53 10.20 -8.85
C SER A 60 8.96 9.76 -10.21
N GLY A 61 7.90 10.41 -10.70
CA GLY A 61 7.30 10.11 -12.01
C GLY A 61 6.89 8.64 -12.15
N ASN A 62 7.49 7.95 -13.12
CA ASN A 62 7.25 6.53 -13.39
C ASN A 62 8.28 5.60 -12.72
N ASP A 63 9.28 6.15 -12.03
CA ASP A 63 10.36 5.38 -11.46
C ASP A 63 9.87 4.49 -10.32
N THR A 64 10.48 3.33 -10.21
CA THR A 64 10.29 2.40 -9.09
C THR A 64 11.60 2.22 -8.35
N THR A 65 11.53 1.67 -7.16
CA THR A 65 12.71 1.32 -6.37
C THR A 65 12.53 -0.09 -5.82
N HIS A 66 13.63 -0.82 -5.69
CA HIS A 66 13.60 -2.13 -5.03
C HIS A 66 13.07 -2.00 -3.60
N MET A 67 12.09 -2.84 -3.24
CA MET A 67 11.54 -2.90 -1.89
C MET A 67 12.29 -3.95 -1.08
N ALA A 68 13.21 -3.54 -0.22
CA ALA A 68 13.75 -4.45 0.80
C ALA A 68 12.72 -4.60 1.93
N HIS A 69 12.26 -5.82 2.18
CA HIS A 69 11.23 -6.12 3.19
C HIS A 69 11.47 -7.46 3.93
N PRO A 70 12.65 -7.69 4.51
CA PRO A 70 13.00 -8.98 5.12
C PRO A 70 12.10 -9.38 6.30
N GLU A 71 11.40 -8.42 6.90
CA GLU A 71 10.51 -8.64 8.05
C GLU A 71 9.03 -8.75 7.63
N ALA A 72 8.74 -8.78 6.33
CA ALA A 72 7.38 -8.94 5.82
C ALA A 72 7.31 -10.03 4.74
N GLU A 73 6.58 -11.08 5.08
CA GLU A 73 6.28 -12.22 4.24
C GLU A 73 4.78 -12.55 4.28
N GLY A 74 4.33 -13.36 3.32
CA GLY A 74 3.01 -13.99 3.33
C GLY A 74 1.95 -13.35 2.42
N ILE A 75 2.20 -12.16 1.86
CA ILE A 75 1.35 -11.56 0.83
C ILE A 75 2.19 -10.94 -0.30
N VAL A 76 1.59 -10.81 -1.48
CA VAL A 76 2.27 -10.21 -2.65
C VAL A 76 2.47 -8.71 -2.41
N ALA A 77 3.68 -8.22 -2.68
CA ALA A 77 4.00 -6.79 -2.62
C ALA A 77 4.64 -6.33 -3.94
N ILE A 78 4.09 -5.28 -4.55
CA ILE A 78 4.66 -4.66 -5.76
C ILE A 78 4.81 -3.15 -5.59
N MET A 79 5.79 -2.58 -6.29
CA MET A 79 5.94 -1.13 -6.40
C MET A 79 5.53 -0.63 -7.79
N ILE A 80 4.87 0.52 -7.82
CA ILE A 80 4.58 1.27 -9.05
C ILE A 80 5.07 2.71 -8.94
N GLY A 81 5.26 3.38 -10.07
CA GLY A 81 5.59 4.80 -10.11
C GLY A 81 4.51 5.69 -9.52
N ASN A 82 4.89 6.88 -9.07
CA ASN A 82 3.98 7.86 -8.47
C ASN A 82 2.83 8.26 -9.40
N PHE A 83 3.11 8.46 -10.70
CA PHE A 83 2.08 8.84 -11.68
C PHE A 83 0.96 7.79 -11.77
N LYS A 84 1.31 6.51 -11.94
CA LYS A 84 0.33 5.42 -11.96
C LYS A 84 -0.41 5.29 -10.63
N GLY A 85 0.28 5.44 -9.50
CA GLY A 85 -0.35 5.41 -8.19
C GLY A 85 -1.41 6.49 -8.02
N MET A 86 -1.08 7.73 -8.38
CA MET A 86 -1.98 8.87 -8.30
C MET A 86 -3.16 8.79 -9.26
N GLU A 87 -3.00 8.15 -10.43
CA GLU A 87 -4.13 7.81 -11.29
C GLU A 87 -5.11 6.87 -10.59
N ILE A 88 -4.61 5.81 -9.94
CA ILE A 88 -5.47 4.85 -9.23
C ILE A 88 -6.14 5.51 -8.03
N VAL A 89 -5.41 6.33 -7.26
CA VAL A 89 -5.96 7.11 -6.12
C VAL A 89 -7.16 7.95 -6.53
N LYS A 90 -7.16 8.54 -7.73
CA LYS A 90 -8.27 9.37 -8.23
C LYS A 90 -9.50 8.56 -8.70
N MET A 91 -9.37 7.24 -8.80
CA MET A 91 -10.42 6.35 -9.32
C MET A 91 -11.09 5.51 -8.23
N VAL A 92 -10.60 5.56 -6.99
CA VAL A 92 -11.10 4.74 -5.86
C VAL A 92 -11.71 5.57 -4.76
#